data_AF-A0A8J2YU78-F1
#
_entry.id   AF-A0A8J2YU78-F1
#
_cell.length_a   1.000
_cell.length_b   1.000
_cell.length_c   1.000
_cell.angle_alpha   90.00
_cell.angle_beta   90.00
_cell.angle_gamma   90.00
#
_symmetry.space_group_name_H-M   'P 1'
#
loop_
_entity.id
_entity.type
_entity.pdbx_description
1 polymer ?
#
loop_
_entity_poly.entity_id
_entity_poly.type
_entity_poly.pdbx_seq_one_letter_code
_entity_poly.pdbx_strand_id
1 'polypeptide(L)'
;MRPLLPFLLVPALLVAGCKPSPEEVALATRKTVTATEPLVARCKAEFVKSLAGLPVTFDPGPTIANYGDAVTIRLEAQPTDPNAINDKIYSCDFEQGEMVRHGPA
;
A
#
# COMPACT_ATOMS: atom_id res chain seq x y z
N MET A 1 16.52 -32.85 -61.99
CA MET A 1 16.14 -31.44 -61.70
C MET A 1 16.08 -31.28 -60.19
N ARG A 2 17.02 -30.54 -59.59
CA ARG A 2 17.14 -30.27 -58.14
C ARG A 2 16.45 -28.94 -57.83
N PRO A 3 15.49 -28.86 -56.90
CA PRO A 3 15.14 -27.60 -56.28
C PRO A 3 15.95 -27.41 -54.98
N LEU A 4 16.53 -26.23 -54.89
CA LEU A 4 17.36 -25.70 -53.80
C LEU A 4 16.54 -25.50 -52.51
N LEU A 5 17.14 -25.82 -51.37
CA LEU A 5 16.77 -25.24 -50.07
C LEU A 5 17.07 -23.74 -50.07
N PRO A 6 16.21 -22.92 -49.45
CA PRO A 6 16.67 -21.76 -48.72
C PRO A 6 16.43 -21.97 -47.22
N PHE A 7 17.53 -21.88 -46.47
CA PHE A 7 17.58 -21.58 -45.05
C PHE A 7 16.58 -20.47 -44.69
N LEU A 8 15.48 -20.81 -44.03
CA LEU A 8 14.59 -19.84 -43.41
C LEU A 8 15.03 -19.62 -41.96
N LEU A 9 15.79 -18.54 -41.79
CA LEU A 9 15.66 -17.51 -40.75
C LEU A 9 15.25 -17.98 -39.36
N VAL A 10 16.25 -18.03 -38.48
CA VAL A 10 16.10 -17.83 -37.04
C VAL A 10 16.09 -16.32 -36.78
N PRO A 11 15.03 -15.74 -36.19
CA PRO A 11 15.19 -14.61 -35.31
C PRO A 11 15.11 -15.14 -33.88
N ALA A 12 16.28 -15.25 -33.26
CA ALA A 12 16.41 -15.31 -31.81
C ALA A 12 15.87 -13.99 -31.27
N LEU A 13 14.60 -13.97 -30.86
CA LEU A 13 14.05 -12.91 -30.03
C LEU A 13 14.68 -13.03 -28.64
N LEU A 14 15.87 -12.44 -28.52
CA LEU A 14 16.43 -11.93 -27.28
C LEU A 14 15.45 -10.90 -26.72
N VAL A 15 14.48 -11.32 -25.91
CA VAL A 15 13.84 -10.38 -24.97
C VAL A 15 14.83 -10.20 -23.83
N ALA A 16 15.66 -9.19 -24.00
CA ALA A 16 16.46 -8.56 -22.98
C ALA A 16 15.62 -8.36 -21.70
N GLY A 17 16.23 -8.58 -20.54
CA GLY A 17 15.59 -8.48 -19.24
C GLY A 17 14.65 -7.28 -19.12
N CYS A 18 13.36 -7.58 -18.98
CA CYS A 18 12.33 -6.61 -18.61
C CYS A 18 12.68 -6.00 -17.25
N LYS A 19 13.38 -4.87 -17.26
CA LYS A 19 13.35 -3.94 -16.15
C LYS A 19 12.04 -3.16 -16.32
N PRO A 20 11.09 -3.25 -15.37
CA PRO A 20 9.83 -2.53 -15.51
C PRO A 20 10.12 -1.05 -15.73
N SER A 21 9.45 -0.46 -16.73
CA SER A 21 9.62 0.96 -17.03
C SER A 21 9.20 1.80 -15.81
N PRO A 22 9.86 2.93 -15.50
CA PRO A 22 9.45 3.82 -14.42
C PRO A 22 7.97 4.23 -14.49
N GLU A 23 7.41 4.25 -15.70
CA GLU A 23 5.99 4.52 -15.95
C GLU A 23 5.07 3.37 -15.51
N GLU A 24 5.48 2.11 -15.70
CA GLU A 24 4.77 0.93 -15.21
C GLU A 24 4.85 0.83 -13.69
N VAL A 25 6.00 1.16 -13.10
CA VAL A 25 6.17 1.25 -11.65
C VAL A 25 5.27 2.35 -11.08
N ALA A 26 5.25 3.53 -11.70
CA ALA A 26 4.41 4.64 -11.26
C ALA A 26 2.90 4.33 -11.38
N LEU A 27 2.47 3.63 -12.43
CA LEU A 27 1.09 3.21 -12.62
C LEU A 27 0.68 2.14 -11.59
N ALA A 28 1.55 1.17 -11.34
CA ALA A 28 1.33 0.17 -10.30
C ALA A 28 1.23 0.82 -8.91
N THR A 29 2.15 1.72 -8.56
CA THR A 29 2.11 2.48 -7.31
C THR A 29 0.84 3.33 -7.18
N ARG A 30 0.41 4.03 -8.24
CA ARG A 30 -0.85 4.79 -8.23
C ARG A 30 -2.06 3.89 -8.01
N LYS A 31 -2.14 2.75 -8.69
CA LYS A 31 -3.25 1.80 -8.55
C LYS A 31 -3.35 1.22 -7.14
N THR A 32 -2.22 0.97 -6.48
CA THR A 32 -2.18 0.52 -5.09
C THR A 32 -2.59 1.64 -4.13
N VAL A 33 -2.11 2.87 -4.34
CA VAL A 33 -2.45 4.04 -3.49
C VAL A 33 -3.95 4.35 -3.53
N THR A 34 -4.58 4.35 -4.72
CA THR A 34 -6.02 4.62 -4.85
C THR A 34 -6.90 3.53 -4.21
N ALA A 35 -6.43 2.28 -4.15
CA ALA A 35 -7.14 1.20 -3.46
C ALA A 35 -7.06 1.30 -1.93
N THR A 36 -5.97 1.88 -1.39
CA THR A 36 -5.74 1.91 0.06
C THR A 36 -6.29 3.16 0.75
N GLU A 37 -6.47 4.28 0.05
CA GLU A 37 -7.10 5.50 0.61
C GLU A 37 -8.42 5.24 1.37
N PRO A 38 -9.41 4.48 0.84
CA PRO A 38 -10.63 4.18 1.59
C PRO A 38 -10.37 3.35 2.86
N LEU A 39 -9.37 2.47 2.85
CA LEU A 39 -8.98 1.68 4.03
C LEU A 39 -8.32 2.57 5.10
N VAL A 40 -7.47 3.52 4.68
CA VAL A 40 -6.88 4.52 5.57
C VAL A 40 -7.97 5.37 6.22
N ALA A 41 -8.95 5.84 5.46
CA ALA A 41 -10.07 6.62 5.98
C ALA A 41 -10.88 5.83 7.01
N ARG A 42 -11.19 4.55 6.74
CA ARG A 42 -11.85 3.65 7.70
C ARG A 42 -11.00 3.48 8.97
N CYS A 43 -9.70 3.24 8.85
CA CYS A 43 -8.82 3.07 10.00
C CYS A 43 -8.74 4.35 10.86
N LYS A 44 -8.66 5.52 10.22
CA LYS A 44 -8.68 6.81 10.93
C LYS A 44 -9.99 7.02 11.69
N ALA A 45 -11.13 6.64 11.11
CA ALA A 45 -12.41 6.75 11.78
C ALA A 45 -12.48 5.89 13.05
N GLU A 46 -11.98 4.65 13.02
CA GLU A 46 -11.92 3.78 14.20
C GLU A 46 -10.94 4.29 15.27
N PHE A 47 -9.81 4.86 14.84
CA PHE A 47 -8.88 5.48 15.78
C PHE A 47 -9.50 6.71 16.46
N VAL A 48 -10.16 7.62 15.71
CA VAL A 48 -10.84 8.78 16.31
C VAL A 48 -11.93 8.34 17.30
N LYS A 49 -12.65 7.24 17.02
CA LYS A 49 -13.60 6.65 17.97
C LYS A 49 -12.89 6.16 19.25
N SER A 50 -11.76 5.47 19.12
CA SER A 50 -11.01 4.94 20.28
C SER A 50 -10.40 6.05 21.15
N LEU A 51 -10.14 7.21 20.56
CA LEU A 51 -9.68 8.41 21.26
C LEU A 51 -10.79 9.11 22.07
N ALA A 52 -12.05 8.69 21.98
CA ALA A 52 -13.18 9.28 22.70
C ALA A 52 -13.28 10.82 22.56
N GLY A 53 -12.87 11.35 21.40
CA GLY A 53 -12.89 12.79 21.14
C GLY A 53 -11.65 13.57 21.60
N LEU A 54 -10.57 12.89 22.02
CA LEU A 54 -9.30 13.56 22.28
C LEU A 54 -8.74 14.20 20.99
N PRO A 55 -8.38 15.48 21.01
CA PRO A 55 -7.77 16.13 19.87
C PRO A 55 -6.34 15.62 19.67
N VAL A 56 -6.06 15.15 18.45
CA VAL A 56 -4.76 14.62 18.04
C VAL A 56 -4.39 15.15 16.66
N THR A 57 -3.09 15.17 16.37
CA THR A 57 -2.53 15.47 15.04
C THR A 57 -1.87 14.21 14.49
N PHE A 58 -2.20 13.84 13.25
CA PHE A 58 -1.66 12.65 12.59
C PHE A 58 -0.37 12.98 11.82
N ASP A 59 0.76 13.00 12.52
CA ASP A 59 2.10 13.18 11.94
C ASP A 59 3.02 12.12 12.57
N PRO A 60 3.80 11.33 11.80
CA PRO A 60 4.05 11.40 10.35
C PRO A 60 3.09 10.52 9.52
N GLY A 61 1.79 10.87 9.41
CA GLY A 61 0.85 10.19 8.51
C GLY A 61 0.66 8.67 8.73
N PRO A 62 -0.14 7.99 7.89
CA PRO A 62 -0.33 6.54 7.97
C PRO A 62 0.87 5.78 7.39
N THR A 63 1.35 4.78 8.11
CA THR A 63 2.25 3.74 7.56
C THR A 63 1.41 2.60 7.00
N ILE A 64 1.68 2.19 5.77
CA ILE A 64 0.90 1.17 5.05
C ILE A 64 1.82 0.03 4.63
N ALA A 65 1.49 -1.19 5.01
CA ALA A 65 2.16 -2.42 4.56
C ALA A 65 1.17 -3.30 3.79
N ASN A 66 1.56 -3.76 2.60
CA ASN A 66 0.72 -4.60 1.74
C ASN A 66 1.33 -6.02 1.66
N TYR A 67 0.50 -7.04 1.86
CA TYR A 67 0.86 -8.46 1.86
C TYR A 67 -0.16 -9.24 1.02
N GLY A 68 -0.06 -9.14 -0.31
CA GLY A 68 -1.03 -9.75 -1.22
C GLY A 68 -2.41 -9.14 -1.02
N ASP A 69 -3.37 -9.94 -0.55
CA ASP A 69 -4.74 -9.50 -0.26
C ASP A 69 -4.91 -8.88 1.14
N ALA A 70 -3.84 -8.86 1.95
CA ALA A 70 -3.84 -8.25 3.27
C ALA A 70 -3.16 -6.86 3.25
N VAL A 71 -3.72 -5.93 4.01
CA VAL A 71 -3.18 -4.57 4.17
C VAL A 71 -3.17 -4.22 5.66
N THR A 72 -1.99 -3.90 6.19
CA THR A 72 -1.85 -3.36 7.54
C THR A 72 -1.65 -1.85 7.46
N ILE A 73 -2.47 -1.11 8.18
CA ILE A 73 -2.41 0.34 8.31
C ILE A 73 -2.08 0.67 9.76
N ARG A 74 -0.98 1.38 9.97
CA ARG A 74 -0.58 1.89 11.27
C ARG A 74 -0.69 3.41 11.26
N LEU A 75 -1.44 3.93 12.23
CA LEU A 75 -1.65 5.34 12.46
C LEU A 75 -0.90 5.74 13.73
N GLU A 76 -0.14 6.81 13.62
CA GLU A 76 0.47 7.48 14.75
C GLU A 76 -0.12 8.87 14.86
N ALA A 77 -0.52 9.25 16.07
CA ALA A 77 -1.04 10.57 16.32
C ALA A 77 -0.46 11.14 17.61
N GLN A 78 -0.02 12.39 17.52
CA GLN A 78 0.45 13.17 18.65
C GLN A 78 -0.73 13.86 19.31
N PRO A 79 -0.89 13.78 20.63
CA PRO A 79 -1.85 14.61 21.35
C PRO A 79 -1.62 16.10 21.08
N THR A 80 -2.69 16.88 20.94
CA THR A 80 -2.54 18.35 20.85
C THR A 80 -2.36 19.02 22.21
N ASP A 81 -2.62 18.30 23.30
CA ASP A 81 -2.34 18.77 24.66
C ASP A 81 -0.85 18.61 24.96
N PRO A 82 -0.10 19.69 25.22
CA PRO A 82 1.33 19.61 25.55
C PRO A 82 1.63 18.85 26.85
N ASN A 83 0.63 18.57 27.68
CA ASN A 83 0.78 17.77 28.90
C ASN A 83 0.50 16.29 28.68
N ALA A 84 0.02 15.89 27.50
CA ALA A 84 -0.16 14.49 27.16
C ALA A 84 1.19 13.88 26.76
N ILE A 85 1.63 12.91 27.57
CA ILE A 85 3.04 12.49 27.61
C ILE A 85 3.36 11.42 26.54
N ASN A 86 2.37 10.90 25.81
CA ASN A 86 2.54 9.76 24.93
C ASN A 86 1.80 9.91 23.60
N ASP A 87 2.51 9.61 22.52
CA ASP A 87 1.93 9.37 21.20
C ASP A 87 0.90 8.23 21.26
N LYS A 88 -0.12 8.32 20.42
CA LYS A 88 -1.18 7.34 20.31
C LYS A 88 -0.97 6.56 19.03
N ILE A 89 -0.68 5.27 19.17
CA ILE A 89 -0.46 4.36 18.05
C ILE A 89 -1.69 3.46 17.93
N TYR A 90 -2.20 3.35 16.71
CA TYR A 90 -3.36 2.53 16.38
C TYR A 90 -3.08 1.74 15.11
N SER A 91 -3.41 0.45 15.12
CA SER A 91 -3.22 -0.44 13.99
C SER A 91 -4.54 -0.99 13.52
N CYS A 92 -4.70 -1.11 12.21
CA CYS A 92 -5.80 -1.77 11.54
C CYS A 92 -5.26 -2.78 10.53
N ASP A 93 -5.71 -4.01 10.60
CA ASP A 93 -5.44 -5.04 9.59
C ASP A 93 -6.69 -5.26 8.75
N PHE A 94 -6.50 -5.27 7.44
CA PHE A 94 -7.52 -5.54 6.45
C PHE A 94 -7.16 -6.81 5.67
N GLU A 95 -8.14 -7.66 5.42
CA GLU A 95 -8.02 -8.81 4.52
C GLU A 95 -9.15 -8.71 3.49
N GLN A 96 -8.81 -8.79 2.20
CA GLN A 96 -9.77 -8.66 1.10
C GLN A 96 -10.61 -7.37 1.17
N GLY A 97 -10.06 -6.30 1.76
CA GLY A 97 -10.74 -5.00 1.94
C GLY A 97 -11.64 -4.91 3.18
N GLU A 98 -11.77 -5.99 3.96
CA GLU A 98 -12.51 -5.99 5.23
C GLU A 98 -11.58 -5.85 6.42
N MET A 99 -11.99 -5.05 7.41
CA MET A 99 -11.19 -4.84 8.63
C MET A 99 -11.36 -6.05 9.54
N VAL A 100 -10.28 -6.83 9.70
CA VAL A 100 -10.29 -8.06 10.52
C VAL A 100 -9.71 -7.84 11.92
N ARG A 101 -8.91 -6.80 12.10
CA ARG A 101 -8.36 -6.40 13.41
C ARG A 101 -8.19 -4.88 13.48
N HIS A 102 -8.49 -4.30 14.63
CA HIS A 102 -8.18 -2.91 14.91
C HIS A 102 -8.00 -2.65 16.41
N GLY A 103 -7.07 -1.77 16.78
CA GLY A 103 -6.82 -1.45 18.18
C GLY A 103 -5.52 -0.67 18.42
N PRO A 104 -5.25 -0.32 19.70
CA PRO A 104 -3.95 0.20 20.09
C PRO A 104 -2.84 -0.76 19.69
N ALA A 105 -1.74 -0.22 19.16
CA ALA A 105 -0.57 -0.99 18.70
C ALA A 105 0.49 -1.15 19.80
#